data_AF-A0AA40EWF1-F1
#
_entry.id   AF-A0AA40EWF1-F1
#
_cell.length_a   1.000
_cell.length_b   1.000
_cell.length_c   1.000
_cell.angle_alpha   90.00
_cell.angle_beta   90.00
_cell.angle_gamma   90.00
#
_symmetry.space_group_name_H-M   'P 1'
#
loop_
_entity.id
_entity.type
_entity.pdbx_description
1 polymer ?
#
loop_
_entity_poly.entity_id
_entity_poly.type
_entity_poly.pdbx_seq_one_letter_code
_entity_poly.pdbx_strand_id
1 'polypeptide(L)'
;MRHRRLANFHSLKRSRVRQTWNKHNLFNLFRLREPNVAFKTFFQQKWAAKASTRAYHGEHIRERQWERMFSRRLPAVVDMDPGYLATHDGSEHSSGRGSGRTLPSKGPQPYGSKPQKAEEHTPYMQMIYGPMERRLDIAIFRALFASSTRQARQMCIHGAVTVNGKKMVHPTYQLNPGDMFQVDIEKVMIATGRKKHSPKQFESIDLHHRAHEAKKAKELAKAAKAAEAARPEAAQSTAATDSPTSPEPRSQKEQIDALNDIARQARDLSQARGDLAVSARRKQAVRALIRDVKGHLARVKKTEPSAVDATIDDVTALLGRLSLFTKKDKEGGPSKPEASSPFSRAAEEPDAFEGLTEEQKKQVFESVEAQMAEDMENPEDRSKPYLTPWLPKPFMPAFAFIPRYLEVNQRICAAVYLRHPVARKGMGEVPTPFGRLVNELAFNWYLRRG
;
A
#
# COMPACT_ATOMS: atom_id res chain seq x y z
N MET A 1 -32.27 -5.24 -0.88
CA MET A 1 -32.66 -6.14 0.22
C MET A 1 -31.50 -7.10 0.55
N ARG A 2 -30.91 -7.08 1.75
CA ARG A 2 -29.88 -8.05 2.14
C ARG A 2 -30.56 -9.34 2.60
N HIS A 3 -30.36 -10.46 1.88
CA HIS A 3 -30.87 -11.75 2.32
C HIS A 3 -30.25 -12.17 3.67
N ARG A 4 -31.01 -12.83 4.55
CA ARG A 4 -30.56 -13.34 5.85
C ARG A 4 -29.28 -14.22 5.76
N ARG A 5 -29.10 -14.92 4.63
CA ARG A 5 -27.90 -15.73 4.35
C ARG A 5 -26.60 -14.90 4.23
N LEU A 6 -26.69 -13.60 3.98
CA LEU A 6 -25.56 -12.69 3.80
C LEU A 6 -25.22 -11.88 5.05
N ALA A 7 -26.03 -11.95 6.12
CA ALA A 7 -25.80 -11.18 7.34
C ALA A 7 -24.44 -11.51 7.98
N ASN A 8 -24.06 -12.79 7.96
CA ASN A 8 -22.82 -13.30 8.58
C ASN A 8 -21.90 -13.93 7.53
N PHE A 9 -21.57 -13.17 6.47
CA PHE A 9 -20.88 -13.69 5.30
C PHE A 9 -19.45 -14.20 5.59
N HIS A 10 -18.66 -13.41 6.33
CA HIS A 10 -17.30 -13.74 6.79
C HIS A 10 -17.26 -14.01 8.30
N SER A 11 -18.24 -14.75 8.83
CA SER A 11 -18.28 -15.10 10.25
C SER A 11 -17.02 -15.87 10.69
N LEU A 12 -16.50 -15.55 11.87
CA LEU A 12 -15.36 -16.25 12.49
C LEU A 12 -15.79 -17.44 13.36
N LYS A 13 -17.05 -17.46 13.82
CA LYS A 13 -17.62 -18.56 14.61
C LYS A 13 -17.83 -19.81 13.77
N ARG A 14 -18.23 -19.63 12.50
CA ARG A 14 -18.35 -20.71 11.50
C ARG A 14 -17.30 -20.46 10.42
N SER A 15 -16.24 -21.25 10.40
CA SER A 15 -15.11 -21.16 9.45
C SER A 15 -15.51 -21.53 8.02
N ARG A 16 -16.33 -20.70 7.39
CA ARG A 16 -16.73 -20.86 5.98
C ARG A 16 -15.79 -20.04 5.10
N VAL A 17 -15.06 -20.74 4.24
CA VAL A 17 -14.20 -20.13 3.23
C VAL A 17 -15.03 -19.71 2.02
N ARG A 18 -14.74 -18.52 1.49
CA ARG A 18 -15.42 -17.87 0.36
C ARG A 18 -14.42 -17.56 -0.76
N GLN A 19 -14.92 -17.32 -1.97
CA GLN A 19 -14.13 -16.80 -3.09
C GLN A 19 -13.97 -15.28 -2.99
N THR A 20 -13.20 -14.80 -1.99
CA THR A 20 -12.94 -13.37 -1.74
C THR A 20 -11.56 -13.14 -1.10
N TRP A 21 -10.89 -12.02 -1.40
CA TRP A 21 -9.60 -11.66 -0.77
C TRP A 21 -9.76 -10.87 0.54
N ASN A 22 -10.80 -11.16 1.33
CA ASN A 22 -11.01 -10.51 2.61
C ASN A 22 -10.04 -11.06 3.69
N LYS A 23 -9.50 -10.19 4.55
CA LYS A 23 -8.70 -10.58 5.72
C LYS A 23 -9.37 -11.65 6.61
N HIS A 24 -10.68 -11.53 6.84
CA HIS A 24 -11.43 -12.51 7.64
C HIS A 24 -11.56 -13.85 6.92
N ASN A 25 -11.64 -13.81 5.58
CA ASN A 25 -11.67 -15.02 4.77
C ASN A 25 -10.31 -15.73 4.78
N LEU A 26 -9.22 -14.97 4.70
CA LEU A 26 -7.86 -15.48 4.82
C LEU A 26 -7.66 -16.18 6.17
N PHE A 27 -8.11 -15.56 7.26
CA PHE A 27 -8.05 -16.18 8.58
C PHE A 27 -8.88 -17.47 8.66
N ASN A 28 -10.07 -17.50 8.06
CA ASN A 28 -10.88 -18.72 7.99
C ASN A 28 -10.23 -19.81 7.13
N LEU A 29 -9.52 -19.44 6.06
CA LEU A 29 -8.76 -20.36 5.22
C LEU A 29 -7.56 -20.94 5.99
N PHE A 30 -6.82 -20.10 6.72
CA PHE A 30 -5.70 -20.54 7.55
C PHE A 30 -6.12 -21.54 8.63
N ARG A 31 -7.31 -21.35 9.22
CA ARG A 31 -7.88 -22.26 10.22
C ARG A 31 -8.63 -23.46 9.63
N LEU A 32 -8.69 -23.58 8.31
CA LEU A 32 -9.43 -24.67 7.67
C LEU A 32 -8.76 -26.00 8.01
N ARG A 33 -9.54 -26.91 8.59
CA ARG A 33 -9.14 -28.29 8.87
C ARG A 33 -10.13 -29.23 8.20
N GLU A 34 -9.68 -30.43 7.87
CA GLU A 34 -10.58 -31.46 7.39
C GLU A 34 -11.62 -31.81 8.48
N PRO A 35 -12.90 -31.98 8.11
CA PRO A 35 -13.93 -32.26 9.09
C PRO A 35 -13.72 -33.65 9.68
N ASN A 36 -13.76 -33.77 11.01
CA ASN A 36 -13.82 -35.09 11.65
C ASN A 36 -15.11 -35.81 11.21
N VAL A 37 -14.94 -36.99 10.62
CA VAL A 37 -16.01 -37.86 10.10
C VAL A 37 -16.29 -39.08 10.98
N ALA A 38 -15.44 -39.38 11.97
CA ALA A 38 -15.48 -40.63 12.73
C ALA A 38 -16.83 -40.87 13.43
N PHE A 39 -17.40 -39.85 14.05
CA PHE A 39 -18.64 -39.94 14.83
C PHE A 39 -19.88 -39.40 14.10
N LYS A 40 -19.83 -39.28 12.77
CA LYS A 40 -20.92 -38.71 11.97
C LYS A 40 -21.56 -39.77 11.09
N THR A 41 -22.88 -39.76 11.00
CA THR A 41 -23.59 -40.59 10.02
C THR A 41 -23.24 -40.15 8.60
N PHE A 42 -23.40 -41.04 7.62
CA PHE A 42 -23.10 -40.72 6.22
C PHE A 42 -23.87 -39.48 5.72
N PHE A 43 -25.13 -39.31 6.12
CA PHE A 43 -25.90 -38.11 5.81
C PHE A 43 -25.30 -36.84 6.43
N GLN A 44 -24.90 -36.89 7.71
CA GLN A 44 -24.26 -35.77 8.39
C GLN A 44 -22.92 -35.40 7.74
N GLN A 45 -22.14 -36.40 7.31
CA GLN A 45 -20.89 -36.21 6.57
C GLN A 45 -21.14 -35.50 5.23
N LYS A 46 -22.07 -36.02 4.42
CA LYS A 46 -22.47 -35.42 3.13
C LYS A 46 -22.99 -33.99 3.30
N TRP A 47 -23.85 -33.75 4.29
CA TRP A 47 -24.41 -32.42 4.58
C TRP A 47 -23.32 -31.41 4.98
N ALA A 48 -22.40 -31.82 5.86
CA ALA A 48 -21.28 -30.98 6.26
C ALA A 48 -20.38 -30.63 5.07
N ALA A 49 -20.05 -31.62 4.22
CA ALA A 49 -19.26 -31.44 3.01
C ALA A 49 -19.96 -30.52 1.98
N LYS A 50 -21.26 -30.71 1.77
CA LYS A 50 -22.08 -29.79 0.97
C LYS A 50 -21.98 -28.36 1.50
N ALA A 51 -22.19 -28.18 2.80
CA ALA A 51 -22.27 -26.87 3.41
C ALA A 51 -20.94 -26.11 3.37
N SER A 52 -19.81 -26.81 3.49
CA SER A 52 -18.46 -26.22 3.36
C SER A 52 -18.12 -25.94 1.90
N THR A 53 -18.30 -26.90 1.00
CA THR A 53 -17.89 -26.74 -0.41
C THR A 53 -18.71 -25.68 -1.14
N ARG A 54 -20.04 -25.65 -0.95
CA ARG A 54 -20.92 -24.59 -1.51
C ARG A 54 -20.70 -23.22 -0.89
N ALA A 55 -20.05 -23.17 0.28
CA ALA A 55 -19.68 -21.89 0.85
C ALA A 55 -18.65 -21.15 -0.01
N TYR A 56 -17.74 -21.91 -0.62
CA TYR A 56 -16.70 -21.41 -1.51
C TYR A 56 -17.20 -21.37 -2.96
N HIS A 57 -17.61 -22.53 -3.49
CA HIS A 57 -18.00 -22.72 -4.87
C HIS A 57 -19.41 -22.20 -5.11
N GLY A 58 -19.53 -21.07 -5.80
CA GLY A 58 -20.80 -20.53 -6.30
C GLY A 58 -21.79 -20.11 -5.22
N GLU A 59 -21.32 -19.49 -4.13
CA GLU A 59 -22.17 -19.05 -3.01
C GLU A 59 -23.38 -18.20 -3.45
N HIS A 60 -23.22 -17.38 -4.49
CA HIS A 60 -24.26 -16.51 -5.03
C HIS A 60 -25.31 -17.26 -5.88
N ILE A 61 -25.05 -18.53 -6.22
CA ILE A 61 -25.92 -19.36 -7.06
C ILE A 61 -26.94 -20.07 -6.17
N ARG A 62 -28.20 -20.05 -6.59
CA ARG A 62 -29.29 -20.76 -5.90
C ARG A 62 -29.08 -22.27 -5.99
N GLU A 63 -29.46 -22.99 -4.95
CA GLU A 63 -29.22 -24.44 -4.86
C GLU A 63 -29.88 -25.22 -6.01
N ARG A 64 -31.17 -24.94 -6.28
CA ARG A 64 -31.90 -25.54 -7.42
C ARG A 64 -31.23 -25.29 -8.77
N GLN A 65 -30.54 -24.16 -8.92
CA GLN A 65 -29.81 -23.85 -10.15
C GLN A 65 -28.50 -24.64 -10.22
N TRP A 66 -27.78 -24.73 -9.10
CA TRP A 66 -26.56 -25.57 -9.01
C TRP A 66 -26.87 -27.04 -9.30
N GLU A 67 -27.93 -27.60 -8.73
CA GLU A 67 -28.33 -29.00 -8.95
C GLU A 67 -28.56 -29.35 -10.42
N ARG A 68 -28.99 -28.38 -11.25
CA ARG A 68 -29.15 -28.56 -12.70
C ARG A 68 -27.83 -28.43 -13.47
N MET A 69 -26.89 -27.64 -12.96
CA MET A 69 -25.57 -27.44 -13.58
C MET A 69 -24.57 -28.53 -13.18
N PHE A 70 -24.82 -29.22 -12.07
CA PHE A 70 -23.98 -30.32 -11.59
C PHE A 70 -23.89 -31.41 -12.67
N SER A 71 -22.64 -31.76 -13.03
CA SER A 71 -22.35 -32.82 -13.98
C SER A 71 -21.79 -34.03 -13.24
N ARG A 72 -22.30 -35.22 -13.59
CA ARG A 72 -21.74 -36.50 -13.16
C ARG A 72 -20.48 -36.88 -13.94
N ARG A 73 -20.32 -36.30 -15.14
CA ARG A 73 -19.15 -36.50 -16.01
C ARG A 73 -18.04 -35.56 -15.57
N LEU A 74 -16.93 -36.14 -15.13
CA LEU A 74 -15.74 -35.42 -14.67
C LEU A 74 -14.64 -35.59 -15.74
N PRO A 75 -14.24 -34.52 -16.46
CA PRO A 75 -13.26 -34.61 -17.52
C PRO A 75 -11.84 -34.82 -16.95
N ALA A 76 -11.06 -35.69 -17.59
CA ALA A 76 -9.68 -35.97 -17.23
C ALA A 76 -8.84 -36.19 -18.48
N VAL A 77 -7.53 -36.00 -18.34
CA VAL A 77 -6.55 -36.21 -19.41
C VAL A 77 -5.38 -37.04 -18.89
N VAL A 78 -4.79 -37.82 -19.79
CA VAL A 78 -3.60 -38.63 -19.54
C VAL A 78 -2.50 -38.09 -20.44
N ASP A 79 -1.36 -37.78 -19.84
CA ASP A 79 -0.18 -37.33 -20.56
C ASP A 79 0.57 -38.57 -21.07
N MET A 80 0.78 -38.67 -22.38
CA MET A 80 1.50 -39.76 -23.05
C MET A 80 2.79 -39.21 -23.65
N ASP A 81 3.93 -39.85 -23.35
CA ASP A 81 5.23 -39.42 -23.85
C ASP A 81 5.44 -39.88 -25.31
N PRO A 82 5.68 -38.97 -26.27
CA PRO A 82 5.97 -39.32 -27.65
C PRO A 82 7.21 -40.22 -27.82
N GLY A 83 8.21 -40.09 -26.94
CA GLY A 83 9.43 -40.90 -27.01
C GLY A 83 9.15 -42.39 -26.75
N TYR A 84 8.29 -42.66 -25.77
CA TYR A 84 7.79 -44.00 -25.49
C TYR A 84 6.94 -44.54 -26.66
N LEU A 85 6.01 -43.75 -27.19
CA LEU A 85 5.15 -44.16 -28.31
C LEU A 85 5.91 -44.45 -29.62
N ALA A 86 7.08 -43.82 -29.82
CA ALA A 86 7.91 -44.08 -30.99
C ALA A 86 8.71 -45.39 -30.87
N THR A 87 9.03 -45.80 -29.65
CA THR A 87 9.89 -46.97 -29.37
C THR A 87 9.10 -48.23 -29.09
N HIS A 88 7.89 -48.10 -28.55
CA HIS A 88 7.04 -49.19 -28.11
C HIS A 88 5.63 -49.04 -28.72
N ASP A 89 5.04 -50.16 -29.14
CA ASP A 89 3.67 -50.24 -29.66
C ASP A 89 2.63 -50.57 -28.56
N GLY A 90 3.10 -50.77 -27.31
CA GLY A 90 2.28 -51.11 -26.15
C GLY A 90 2.08 -52.61 -25.91
N SER A 91 2.63 -53.48 -26.78
CA SER A 91 2.51 -54.94 -26.64
C SER A 91 3.15 -55.48 -25.36
N GLU A 92 4.17 -54.80 -24.83
CA GLU A 92 4.85 -55.18 -23.60
C GLU A 92 3.95 -55.10 -22.37
N HIS A 93 2.94 -54.20 -22.39
CA HIS A 93 1.95 -54.09 -21.32
C HIS A 93 1.04 -55.32 -21.22
N SER A 94 0.89 -56.07 -22.32
CA SER A 94 0.09 -57.31 -22.35
C SER A 94 0.94 -58.58 -22.22
N SER A 95 2.26 -58.46 -22.04
CA SER A 95 3.16 -59.60 -21.87
C SER A 95 2.75 -60.53 -20.71
N GLY A 96 3.13 -61.80 -20.78
CA GLY A 96 2.75 -62.81 -19.79
C GLY A 96 1.34 -63.35 -20.02
N ARG A 97 0.39 -62.98 -19.16
CA ARG A 97 -1.01 -63.44 -19.20
C ARG A 97 -2.01 -62.31 -19.49
N GLY A 98 -1.56 -61.22 -20.14
CA GLY A 98 -2.39 -60.06 -20.48
C GLY A 98 -2.38 -58.90 -19.48
N SER A 99 -1.98 -59.13 -18.22
CA SER A 99 -1.84 -58.08 -17.19
C SER A 99 -0.44 -57.45 -17.13
N GLY A 100 0.43 -57.78 -18.08
CA GLY A 100 1.85 -57.45 -18.07
C GLY A 100 2.69 -58.47 -17.31
N ARG A 101 4.01 -58.44 -17.56
CA ARG A 101 4.99 -59.29 -16.90
C ARG A 101 4.93 -59.09 -15.39
N THR A 102 4.72 -60.17 -14.65
CA THR A 102 4.77 -60.15 -13.19
C THR A 102 6.16 -59.74 -12.73
N LEU A 103 6.28 -58.55 -12.16
CA LEU A 103 7.47 -58.16 -11.43
C LEU A 103 7.55 -59.03 -10.17
N PRO A 104 8.75 -59.50 -9.75
CA PRO A 104 8.89 -60.20 -8.48
C PRO A 104 8.26 -59.31 -7.40
N SER A 105 7.34 -59.90 -6.63
CA SER A 105 6.68 -59.21 -5.50
C SER A 105 7.73 -58.46 -4.70
N LYS A 106 7.45 -57.20 -4.35
CA LYS A 106 8.35 -56.32 -3.59
C LYS A 106 8.86 -57.06 -2.35
N GLY A 107 10.01 -57.72 -2.47
CA GLY A 107 10.81 -58.13 -1.32
C GLY A 107 11.28 -56.88 -0.58
N PRO A 108 11.97 -57.04 0.56
CA PRO A 108 12.67 -55.93 1.20
C PRO A 108 13.48 -55.20 0.13
N GLN A 109 13.17 -53.91 -0.07
CA GLN A 109 13.92 -53.07 -0.99
C GLN A 109 15.40 -53.18 -0.61
N PRO A 110 16.32 -53.51 -1.54
CA PRO A 110 17.74 -53.59 -1.22
C PRO A 110 18.20 -52.29 -0.55
N TYR A 111 18.98 -52.39 0.52
CA TYR A 111 19.44 -51.24 1.31
C TYR A 111 20.09 -50.21 0.38
N GLY A 112 19.58 -48.97 0.37
CA GLY A 112 20.03 -47.89 -0.50
C GLY A 112 19.23 -47.67 -1.80
N SER A 113 18.24 -48.52 -2.10
CA SER A 113 17.33 -48.25 -3.22
C SER A 113 16.39 -47.08 -2.92
N LYS A 114 16.23 -46.18 -3.90
CA LYS A 114 15.30 -45.04 -3.78
C LYS A 114 13.89 -45.60 -3.67
N PRO A 115 13.07 -45.14 -2.70
CA PRO A 115 11.69 -45.59 -2.59
C PRO A 115 10.99 -45.33 -3.91
N GLN A 116 10.41 -46.37 -4.50
CA GLN A 116 9.58 -46.22 -5.70
C GLN A 116 8.50 -45.19 -5.40
N LYS A 117 8.47 -44.10 -6.17
CA LYS A 117 7.49 -43.02 -6.01
C LYS A 117 6.10 -43.64 -6.06
N ALA A 118 5.30 -43.48 -5.01
CA ALA A 118 3.93 -43.96 -5.00
C ALA A 118 3.20 -43.40 -6.23
N GLU A 119 2.47 -44.24 -6.95
CA GLU A 119 1.75 -43.81 -8.14
C GLU A 119 0.79 -42.68 -7.79
N GLU A 120 1.04 -41.49 -8.34
CA GLU A 120 0.17 -40.35 -8.15
C GLU A 120 -1.18 -40.63 -8.82
N HIS A 121 -2.26 -40.68 -8.05
CA HIS A 121 -3.60 -40.93 -8.59
C HIS A 121 -4.23 -39.64 -9.16
N THR A 122 -5.04 -39.78 -10.21
CA THR A 122 -5.83 -38.68 -10.78
C THR A 122 -6.98 -38.28 -9.83
N PRO A 123 -7.04 -37.04 -9.32
CA PRO A 123 -8.02 -36.64 -8.32
C PRO A 123 -9.36 -36.20 -8.95
N TYR A 124 -10.13 -37.15 -9.49
CA TYR A 124 -11.41 -36.87 -10.16
C TYR A 124 -12.38 -36.04 -9.30
N MET A 125 -12.50 -36.37 -8.01
CA MET A 125 -13.46 -35.73 -7.11
C MET A 125 -13.21 -34.24 -6.89
N GLN A 126 -11.98 -33.75 -7.13
CA GLN A 126 -11.69 -32.33 -7.09
C GLN A 126 -12.43 -31.55 -8.20
N MET A 127 -12.84 -32.22 -9.29
CA MET A 127 -13.50 -31.61 -10.46
C MET A 127 -15.00 -31.44 -10.33
N ILE A 128 -15.60 -31.78 -9.18
CA ILE A 128 -17.05 -31.65 -8.94
C ILE A 128 -17.61 -30.27 -9.30
N TYR A 129 -16.87 -29.19 -9.06
CA TYR A 129 -17.28 -27.82 -9.37
C TYR A 129 -16.74 -27.30 -10.71
N GLY A 130 -16.19 -28.16 -11.57
CA GLY A 130 -15.70 -27.81 -12.91
C GLY A 130 -16.70 -27.04 -13.77
N PRO A 131 -18.01 -27.38 -13.80
CA PRO A 131 -19.01 -26.60 -14.53
C PRO A 131 -19.14 -25.14 -14.08
N MET A 132 -18.77 -24.82 -12.84
CA MET A 132 -18.81 -23.43 -12.34
C MET A 132 -17.73 -22.56 -12.97
N GLU A 133 -16.54 -23.10 -13.21
CA GLU A 133 -15.40 -22.35 -13.77
C GLU A 133 -15.64 -21.90 -15.22
N ARG A 134 -16.66 -22.45 -15.90
CA ARG A 134 -17.12 -21.98 -17.22
C ARG A 134 -17.84 -20.63 -17.17
N ARG A 135 -18.34 -20.20 -16.01
CA ARG A 135 -19.12 -18.96 -15.92
C ARG A 135 -18.22 -17.74 -16.02
N LEU A 136 -18.67 -16.73 -16.74
CA LEU A 136 -17.94 -15.47 -16.92
C LEU A 136 -17.57 -14.79 -15.60
N ASP A 137 -18.49 -14.75 -14.63
CA ASP A 137 -18.24 -14.14 -13.32
C ASP A 137 -17.16 -14.86 -12.50
N ILE A 138 -17.03 -16.17 -12.67
CA ILE A 138 -16.00 -16.96 -12.00
C ILE A 138 -14.67 -16.83 -12.74
N ALA A 139 -14.66 -16.91 -14.07
CA ALA A 139 -13.46 -16.74 -14.87
C ALA A 139 -12.77 -15.38 -14.63
N ILE A 140 -13.53 -14.28 -14.52
CA ILE A 140 -13.00 -12.95 -14.16
C ILE A 140 -12.32 -12.96 -12.78
N PHE A 141 -12.91 -13.64 -11.80
CA PHE A 141 -12.31 -13.77 -10.47
C PHE A 141 -11.02 -14.61 -10.51
N ARG A 142 -10.99 -15.67 -11.32
CA ARG A 142 -9.81 -16.54 -11.49
C ARG A 142 -8.67 -15.87 -12.27
N ALA A 143 -8.99 -14.92 -13.14
CA ALA A 143 -8.00 -14.09 -13.84
C ALA A 143 -7.39 -12.99 -12.95
N LEU A 144 -7.77 -12.90 -11.67
CA LEU A 144 -7.34 -11.87 -10.72
C LEU A 144 -7.80 -10.44 -11.07
N PHE A 145 -8.80 -10.28 -11.93
CA PHE A 145 -9.38 -8.97 -12.27
C PHE A 145 -10.37 -8.44 -11.22
N ALA A 146 -10.84 -9.31 -10.31
CA ALA A 146 -11.76 -8.95 -9.24
C ALA A 146 -11.35 -9.56 -7.90
N SER A 147 -11.58 -8.84 -6.80
CA SER A 147 -11.27 -9.37 -5.46
C SER A 147 -12.24 -10.42 -4.94
N SER A 148 -13.37 -10.62 -5.61
CA SER A 148 -14.46 -11.51 -5.20
C SER A 148 -15.33 -11.88 -6.40
N THR A 149 -15.92 -13.08 -6.39
CA THR A 149 -16.89 -13.46 -7.42
C THR A 149 -18.15 -12.59 -7.44
N ARG A 150 -18.55 -12.03 -6.29
CA ARG A 150 -19.65 -11.06 -6.24
C ARG A 150 -19.28 -9.74 -6.91
N GLN A 151 -18.02 -9.32 -6.79
CA GLN A 151 -17.52 -8.11 -7.44
C GLN A 151 -17.38 -8.33 -8.96
N ALA A 152 -16.84 -9.47 -9.38
CA ALA A 152 -16.80 -9.86 -10.79
C ALA A 152 -18.21 -9.87 -11.43
N ARG A 153 -19.18 -10.47 -10.73
CA ARG A 153 -20.58 -10.44 -11.15
C ARG A 153 -21.12 -9.01 -11.32
N GLN A 154 -20.77 -8.11 -10.40
CA GLN A 154 -21.16 -6.71 -10.45
C GLN A 154 -20.53 -6.00 -11.65
N MET A 155 -19.27 -6.29 -11.99
CA MET A 155 -18.62 -5.75 -13.19
C MET A 155 -19.36 -6.16 -14.47
N CYS A 156 -19.78 -7.44 -14.59
CA CYS A 156 -20.61 -7.90 -15.70
C CYS A 156 -21.93 -7.13 -15.75
N ILE A 157 -22.68 -7.04 -14.63
CA ILE A 157 -24.00 -6.39 -14.60
C ILE A 157 -23.94 -4.90 -14.96
N HIS A 158 -22.87 -4.20 -14.57
CA HIS A 158 -22.66 -2.80 -14.98
C HIS A 158 -22.12 -2.67 -16.40
N GLY A 159 -21.87 -3.79 -17.08
CA GLY A 159 -21.41 -3.82 -18.47
C GLY A 159 -19.96 -3.37 -18.65
N ALA A 160 -19.13 -3.54 -17.63
CA ALA A 160 -17.69 -3.25 -17.68
C ALA A 160 -16.87 -4.40 -18.31
N VAL A 161 -17.53 -5.41 -18.87
CA VAL A 161 -16.91 -6.61 -19.42
C VAL A 161 -17.33 -6.78 -20.88
N THR A 162 -16.37 -7.09 -21.73
CA THR A 162 -16.58 -7.47 -23.12
C THR A 162 -16.10 -8.91 -23.34
N VAL A 163 -16.82 -9.67 -24.17
CA VAL A 163 -16.44 -11.02 -24.60
C VAL A 163 -16.38 -10.99 -26.12
N ASN A 164 -15.25 -11.35 -26.70
CA ASN A 164 -14.99 -11.30 -28.15
C ASN A 164 -15.39 -9.93 -28.75
N GLY A 165 -15.05 -8.84 -28.07
CA GLY A 165 -15.38 -7.47 -28.47
C GLY A 165 -16.83 -7.02 -28.22
N LYS A 166 -17.73 -7.91 -27.79
CA LYS A 166 -19.14 -7.58 -27.49
C LYS A 166 -19.35 -7.38 -26.00
N LYS A 167 -20.00 -6.28 -25.62
CA LYS A 167 -20.37 -6.00 -24.22
C LYS A 167 -21.27 -7.11 -23.67
N MET A 168 -20.85 -7.75 -22.59
CA MET A 168 -21.55 -8.89 -22.00
C MET A 168 -22.06 -8.55 -20.59
N VAL A 169 -23.37 -8.31 -20.48
CA VAL A 169 -24.00 -7.92 -19.20
C VAL A 169 -24.40 -9.14 -18.35
N HIS A 170 -24.40 -10.33 -18.95
CA HIS A 170 -24.88 -11.55 -18.32
C HIS A 170 -23.75 -12.33 -17.62
N PRO A 171 -23.66 -12.30 -16.28
CA PRO A 171 -22.65 -13.08 -15.54
C PRO A 171 -22.89 -14.60 -15.60
N THR A 172 -24.06 -15.03 -16.08
CA THR A 172 -24.40 -16.43 -16.29
C THR A 172 -23.89 -16.98 -17.61
N TYR A 173 -23.31 -16.15 -18.47
CA TYR A 173 -22.69 -16.57 -19.72
C TYR A 173 -21.64 -17.65 -19.45
N GLN A 174 -21.70 -18.73 -20.23
CA GLN A 174 -20.75 -19.84 -20.17
C GLN A 174 -19.73 -19.64 -21.28
N LEU A 175 -18.46 -19.50 -20.91
CA LEU A 175 -17.35 -19.39 -21.84
C LEU A 175 -17.17 -20.70 -22.60
N ASN A 176 -16.94 -20.55 -23.90
CA ASN A 176 -16.49 -21.63 -24.76
C ASN A 176 -14.97 -21.57 -24.89
N PRO A 177 -14.29 -22.72 -25.11
CA PRO A 177 -12.86 -22.73 -25.42
C PRO A 177 -12.55 -21.78 -26.59
N GLY A 178 -11.58 -20.88 -26.39
CA GLY A 178 -11.21 -19.82 -27.32
C GLY A 178 -11.84 -18.45 -27.04
N ASP A 179 -12.86 -18.35 -26.18
CA ASP A 179 -13.48 -17.06 -25.85
C ASP A 179 -12.47 -16.15 -25.13
N MET A 180 -12.33 -14.91 -25.63
CA MET A 180 -11.56 -13.85 -24.99
C MET A 180 -12.50 -12.92 -24.23
N PHE A 181 -12.25 -12.69 -22.94
CA PHE A 181 -12.96 -11.70 -22.14
C PHE A 181 -12.02 -10.60 -21.65
N GLN A 182 -12.47 -9.36 -21.71
CA GLN A 182 -11.73 -8.18 -21.27
C GLN A 182 -12.57 -7.40 -20.27
N VAL A 183 -11.91 -6.89 -19.22
CA VAL A 183 -12.52 -6.07 -18.18
C VAL A 183 -11.97 -4.66 -18.29
N ASP A 184 -12.82 -3.68 -18.03
CA ASP A 184 -12.42 -2.28 -17.91
C ASP A 184 -11.31 -2.10 -16.86
N ILE A 185 -10.20 -1.48 -17.29
CA ILE A 185 -8.96 -1.34 -16.51
C ILE A 185 -9.23 -0.60 -15.21
N GLU A 186 -10.02 0.47 -15.22
CA GLU A 186 -10.33 1.23 -14.02
C GLU A 186 -11.02 0.36 -12.96
N LYS A 187 -11.95 -0.49 -13.39
CA LYS A 187 -12.66 -1.41 -12.47
C LYS A 187 -11.71 -2.44 -11.88
N VAL A 188 -10.77 -2.95 -12.68
CA VAL A 188 -9.72 -3.85 -12.19
C VAL A 188 -8.86 -3.15 -11.15
N MET A 189 -8.38 -1.94 -11.43
CA MET A 189 -7.52 -1.17 -10.52
C MET A 189 -8.20 -0.90 -9.17
N ILE A 190 -9.50 -0.57 -9.15
CA ILE A 190 -10.30 -0.45 -7.91
C ILE A 190 -10.40 -1.80 -7.19
N ALA A 191 -10.59 -2.88 -7.96
CA ALA A 191 -10.84 -4.20 -7.41
C ALA A 191 -9.60 -4.84 -6.82
N THR A 192 -8.44 -4.66 -7.41
CA THR A 192 -7.16 -5.24 -6.97
C THR A 192 -6.37 -4.31 -6.07
N GLY A 193 -6.60 -2.99 -6.17
CA GLY A 193 -5.91 -1.96 -5.42
C GLY A 193 -6.36 -1.79 -3.97
N ARG A 194 -5.54 -1.08 -3.18
CA ARG A 194 -5.91 -0.61 -1.84
C ARG A 194 -7.13 0.31 -1.92
N LYS A 195 -7.95 0.27 -0.87
CA LYS A 195 -9.13 1.13 -0.79
C LYS A 195 -8.68 2.58 -0.62
N LYS A 196 -9.24 3.47 -1.44
CA LYS A 196 -9.11 4.92 -1.22
C LYS A 196 -9.72 5.29 0.13
N HIS A 197 -8.99 6.06 0.92
CA HIS A 197 -9.49 6.54 2.21
C HIS A 197 -10.58 7.61 2.01
N SER A 198 -11.47 7.75 2.98
CA SER A 198 -12.38 8.90 3.01
C SER A 198 -11.58 10.18 3.28
N PRO A 199 -12.00 11.37 2.81
CA PRO A 199 -11.31 12.64 3.11
C PRO A 199 -11.00 12.83 4.61
N LYS A 200 -11.95 12.50 5.49
CA LYS A 200 -11.75 12.54 6.95
C LYS A 200 -10.70 11.57 7.46
N GLN A 201 -10.59 10.40 6.82
CA GLN A 201 -9.57 9.41 7.16
C GLN A 201 -8.20 9.87 6.71
N PHE A 202 -8.08 10.49 5.52
CA PHE A 202 -6.83 11.10 5.08
C PHE A 202 -6.33 12.14 6.07
N GLU A 203 -7.18 13.09 6.48
CA GLU A 203 -6.80 14.09 7.50
C GLU A 203 -6.29 13.45 8.79
N SER A 204 -6.97 12.39 9.27
CA SER A 204 -6.51 11.68 10.48
C SER A 204 -5.19 10.93 10.28
N ILE A 205 -4.95 10.37 9.10
CA ILE A 205 -3.72 9.65 8.76
C ILE A 205 -2.57 10.66 8.64
N ASP A 206 -2.79 11.78 7.95
CA ASP A 206 -1.80 12.85 7.77
C ASP A 206 -1.39 13.47 9.10
N LEU A 207 -2.36 13.73 9.99
CA LEU A 207 -2.09 14.21 11.35
C LEU A 207 -1.24 13.20 12.13
N HIS A 208 -1.56 11.90 12.03
CA HIS A 208 -0.79 10.85 12.69
C HIS A 208 0.63 10.72 12.08
N HIS A 209 0.77 10.86 10.77
CA HIS A 209 2.06 10.83 10.07
C HIS A 209 2.95 11.98 10.53
N ARG A 210 2.45 13.22 10.48
CA ARG A 210 3.16 14.41 10.98
C ARG A 210 3.53 14.29 12.46
N ALA A 211 2.63 13.74 13.29
CA ALA A 211 2.92 13.50 14.69
C ALA A 211 4.03 12.44 14.87
N HIS A 212 4.06 11.40 14.03
CA HIS A 212 5.09 10.37 14.05
C HIS A 212 6.45 10.90 13.56
N GLU A 213 6.46 11.70 12.47
CA GLU A 213 7.66 12.37 11.98
C GLU A 213 8.22 13.36 13.00
N ALA A 214 7.37 14.18 13.62
CA ALA A 214 7.78 15.07 14.69
C ALA A 214 8.35 14.32 15.90
N LYS A 215 7.80 13.14 16.25
CA LYS A 215 8.35 12.27 17.28
C LYS A 215 9.72 11.73 16.87
N LYS A 216 9.84 11.20 15.65
CA LYS A 216 11.11 10.66 15.11
C LYS A 216 12.19 11.74 15.04
N ALA A 217 11.85 12.95 14.58
CA ALA A 217 12.75 14.10 14.55
C ALA A 217 13.20 14.51 15.96
N LYS A 218 12.29 14.49 16.94
CA LYS A 218 12.65 14.73 18.36
C LYS A 218 13.56 13.65 18.93
N GLU A 219 13.31 12.38 18.61
CA GLU A 219 14.18 11.26 19.02
C GLU A 219 15.56 11.35 18.38
N LEU A 220 15.64 11.65 17.09
CA LEU A 220 16.89 11.88 16.36
C LEU A 220 17.65 13.09 16.92
N ALA A 221 16.97 14.21 17.19
CA ALA A 221 17.60 15.38 17.80
C ALA A 221 18.10 15.09 19.22
N LYS A 222 17.38 14.26 19.99
CA LYS A 222 17.83 13.81 21.32
C LYS A 222 19.03 12.87 21.22
N ALA A 223 19.04 11.96 20.24
CA ALA A 223 20.17 11.07 19.98
C ALA A 223 21.41 11.84 19.50
N ALA A 224 21.25 12.85 18.64
CA ALA A 224 22.32 13.73 18.19
C ALA A 224 22.93 14.52 19.36
N LYS A 225 22.10 15.12 20.22
CA LYS A 225 22.58 15.80 21.44
C LYS A 225 23.29 14.87 22.41
N ALA A 226 22.83 13.62 22.54
CA ALA A 226 23.50 12.62 23.37
C ALA A 226 24.84 12.15 22.76
N ALA A 227 24.93 12.06 21.44
CA ALA A 227 26.18 11.73 20.73
C ALA A 227 27.19 12.88 20.79
N GLU A 228 26.72 14.13 20.72
CA GLU A 228 27.55 15.33 20.89
C GLU A 228 28.08 15.44 22.33
N ALA A 229 27.26 15.11 23.33
CA ALA A 229 27.68 15.03 24.73
C ALA A 229 28.60 13.83 25.06
N ALA A 230 28.67 12.83 24.18
CA ALA A 230 29.53 11.65 24.32
C ALA A 230 30.83 11.74 23.51
N ARG A 231 31.06 12.83 22.76
CA ARG A 231 32.38 13.12 22.16
C ARG A 231 33.34 13.52 23.29
N PRO A 232 34.49 12.83 23.46
CA PRO A 232 35.44 13.19 24.51
C PRO A 232 36.03 14.58 24.24
N GLU A 233 36.09 15.40 25.30
CA GLU A 233 36.88 16.62 25.36
C GLU A 233 38.37 16.28 25.20
N ALA A 234 38.85 16.22 23.96
CA ALA A 234 40.27 16.11 23.65
C ALA A 234 40.70 17.30 22.79
N ALA A 235 40.76 18.48 23.41
CA ALA A 235 41.65 19.58 23.03
C ALA A 235 41.56 20.73 24.06
N GLN A 236 42.06 20.49 25.27
CA GLN A 236 42.59 21.57 26.12
C GLN A 236 43.94 21.12 26.68
N SER A 237 45.02 21.49 26.00
CA SER A 237 46.29 21.97 26.61
C SER A 237 47.42 21.99 25.58
N THR A 238 47.61 23.13 24.93
CA THR A 238 48.95 23.70 24.75
C THR A 238 48.85 25.19 24.94
N ALA A 239 49.51 25.67 25.98
CA ALA A 239 49.68 27.08 26.27
C ALA A 239 50.45 27.76 25.13
N ALA A 240 49.86 28.83 24.58
CA ALA A 240 50.60 29.94 24.00
C ALA A 240 49.78 31.22 24.30
N THR A 241 50.41 32.09 25.07
CA THR A 241 50.08 33.50 25.30
C THR A 241 49.34 34.18 24.15
N ASP A 242 48.12 34.66 24.43
CA ASP A 242 47.76 36.04 24.19
C ASP A 242 46.55 36.43 25.05
N SER A 243 46.67 37.61 25.66
CA SER A 243 45.73 38.29 26.55
C SER A 243 44.27 38.32 26.05
N PRO A 244 43.25 38.38 26.95
CA PRO A 244 41.91 38.72 26.54
C PRO A 244 41.92 40.17 26.05
N THR A 245 41.88 40.34 24.74
CA THR A 245 41.65 41.65 24.13
C THR A 245 40.21 42.03 24.48
N SER A 246 40.08 42.86 25.51
CA SER A 246 38.91 43.71 25.75
C SER A 246 38.38 44.20 24.40
N PRO A 247 37.06 44.17 24.12
CA PRO A 247 36.56 44.72 22.87
C PRO A 247 37.06 46.17 22.79
N GLU A 248 37.84 46.47 21.75
CA GLU A 248 38.36 47.81 21.55
C GLU A 248 37.19 48.80 21.62
N PRO A 249 37.32 49.93 22.33
CA PRO A 249 36.27 50.94 22.34
C PRO A 249 36.06 51.39 20.90
N ARG A 250 34.90 51.06 20.31
CA ARG A 250 34.52 51.55 18.96
C ARG A 250 34.85 53.03 18.90
N SER A 251 35.63 53.42 17.90
CA SER A 251 36.08 54.82 17.82
C SER A 251 34.85 55.73 17.78
N GLN A 252 34.91 56.91 18.42
CA GLN A 252 33.77 57.85 18.48
C GLN A 252 33.19 58.13 17.08
N LYS A 253 34.03 58.06 16.04
CA LYS A 253 33.64 58.21 14.64
C LYS A 253 32.72 57.08 14.14
N GLU A 254 33.07 55.82 14.39
CA GLU A 254 32.25 54.66 14.01
C GLU A 254 30.91 54.64 14.76
N GLN A 255 30.89 55.13 16.01
CA GLN A 255 29.68 55.25 16.82
C GLN A 255 28.74 56.35 16.29
N ILE A 256 29.31 57.49 15.88
CA ILE A 256 28.57 58.59 15.24
C ILE A 256 27.98 58.12 13.90
N ASP A 257 28.74 57.36 13.12
CA ASP A 257 28.31 56.83 11.83
C ASP A 257 27.16 55.81 11.99
N ALA A 258 27.27 54.89 12.95
CA ALA A 258 26.18 53.95 13.28
C ALA A 258 24.88 54.64 13.72
N LEU A 259 24.97 55.70 14.56
CA LEU A 259 23.79 56.47 14.97
C LEU A 259 23.17 57.26 13.81
N ASN A 260 23.99 57.76 12.89
CA ASN A 260 23.52 58.42 11.67
C ASN A 260 22.81 57.44 10.74
N ASP A 261 23.30 56.21 10.62
CA ASP A 261 22.68 55.16 9.80
C ASP A 261 21.32 54.73 10.36
N ILE A 262 21.20 54.55 11.67
CA ILE A 262 19.92 54.28 12.33
C ILE A 262 18.93 55.44 12.09
N ALA A 263 19.40 56.68 12.17
CA ALA A 263 18.57 57.85 11.91
C ALA A 263 18.13 57.96 10.44
N ARG A 264 18.96 57.49 9.49
CA ARG A 264 18.62 57.40 8.05
C ARG A 264 17.54 56.33 7.82
N GLN A 265 17.77 55.11 8.29
CA GLN A 265 16.81 54.00 8.19
C GLN A 265 15.45 54.35 8.81
N ALA A 266 15.43 55.03 9.96
CA ALA A 266 14.20 55.50 10.59
C ALA A 266 13.46 56.57 9.75
N ARG A 267 14.18 57.44 9.04
CA ARG A 267 13.55 58.43 8.12
C ARG A 267 12.95 57.75 6.91
N ASP A 268 13.66 56.79 6.33
CA ASP A 268 13.18 56.04 5.16
C ASP A 268 11.90 55.27 5.51
N LEU A 269 11.85 54.64 6.69
CA LEU A 269 10.63 54.00 7.22
C LEU A 269 9.49 54.99 7.49
N SER A 270 9.79 56.24 7.87
CA SER A 270 8.75 57.27 8.04
C SER A 270 8.21 57.79 6.70
N GLN A 271 8.98 57.70 5.62
CA GLN A 271 8.64 58.25 4.30
C GLN A 271 8.11 57.18 3.32
N ALA A 272 8.26 55.90 3.64
CA ALA A 272 7.71 54.78 2.87
C ALA A 272 6.19 54.92 2.63
N ARG A 273 5.77 54.71 1.37
CA ARG A 273 4.37 54.69 0.90
C ARG A 273 4.10 53.35 0.18
N GLY A 274 2.85 52.89 0.17
CA GLY A 274 2.45 51.59 -0.40
C GLY A 274 2.32 50.48 0.65
N ASP A 275 2.55 49.22 0.28
CA ASP A 275 2.34 48.03 1.13
C ASP A 275 3.28 47.96 2.37
N LEU A 276 4.29 48.81 2.44
CA LEU A 276 5.20 49.01 3.58
C LEU A 276 4.79 50.21 4.48
N ALA A 277 3.59 50.78 4.28
CA ALA A 277 3.13 51.95 5.03
C ALA A 277 2.92 51.64 6.52
N VAL A 278 3.76 52.25 7.35
CA VAL A 278 3.69 52.18 8.81
C VAL A 278 2.43 52.91 9.33
N SER A 279 1.70 52.29 10.27
CA SER A 279 0.52 52.85 10.96
C SER A 279 0.79 54.26 11.54
N ALA A 280 -0.24 55.12 11.61
CA ALA A 280 -0.13 56.51 12.08
C ALA A 280 0.50 56.64 13.49
N ARG A 281 0.12 55.77 14.43
CA ARG A 281 0.70 55.72 15.80
C ARG A 281 2.18 55.33 15.77
N ARG A 282 2.52 54.44 14.83
CA ARG A 282 3.84 53.85 14.66
C ARG A 282 4.78 54.84 13.94
N LYS A 283 4.25 55.69 13.04
CA LYS A 283 4.94 56.89 12.50
C LYS A 283 5.25 57.93 13.58
N GLN A 284 4.36 58.13 14.56
CA GLN A 284 4.61 59.03 15.68
C GLN A 284 5.76 58.54 16.57
N ALA A 285 5.84 57.23 16.83
CA ALA A 285 6.94 56.61 17.57
C ALA A 285 8.29 56.70 16.83
N VAL A 286 8.29 56.48 15.51
CA VAL A 286 9.51 56.65 14.68
C VAL A 286 9.99 58.10 14.68
N ARG A 287 9.07 59.08 14.64
CA ARG A 287 9.43 60.51 14.76
C ARG A 287 10.00 60.87 16.13
N ALA A 288 9.51 60.23 17.21
CA ALA A 288 10.07 60.39 18.55
C ALA A 288 11.49 59.82 18.62
N LEU A 289 11.71 58.61 18.10
CA LEU A 289 13.03 57.98 18.03
C LEU A 289 14.04 58.84 17.23
N ILE A 290 13.62 59.43 16.11
CA ILE A 290 14.49 60.35 15.35
C ILE A 290 14.88 61.59 16.19
N ARG A 291 13.97 62.09 17.02
CA ARG A 291 14.23 63.23 17.92
C ARG A 291 15.22 62.84 19.01
N ASP A 292 15.02 61.67 19.60
CA ASP A 292 15.86 61.15 20.69
C ASP A 292 17.26 60.85 20.18
N VAL A 293 17.40 60.13 19.05
CA VAL A 293 18.71 59.85 18.41
C VAL A 293 19.45 61.14 18.06
N LYS A 294 18.77 62.18 17.57
CA LYS A 294 19.40 63.50 17.35
C LYS A 294 19.85 64.17 18.65
N GLY A 295 19.07 64.03 19.72
CA GLY A 295 19.44 64.51 21.05
C GLY A 295 20.68 63.80 21.61
N HIS A 296 20.76 62.48 21.43
CA HIS A 296 21.91 61.68 21.84
C HIS A 296 23.15 61.98 20.98
N LEU A 297 23.00 62.15 19.66
CA LEU A 297 24.09 62.58 18.78
C LEU A 297 24.68 63.94 19.20
N ALA A 298 23.82 64.87 19.64
CA ALA A 298 24.25 66.18 20.13
C ALA A 298 24.96 66.11 21.49
N ARG A 299 24.66 65.11 22.32
CA ARG A 299 25.33 64.85 23.60
C ARG A 299 26.68 64.15 23.38
N VAL A 300 26.72 63.11 22.54
CA VAL A 300 27.95 62.37 22.20
C VAL A 300 29.00 63.28 21.57
N LYS A 301 28.60 64.27 20.76
CA LYS A 301 29.53 65.30 20.23
C LYS A 301 30.11 66.25 21.28
N LYS A 302 29.60 66.25 22.52
CA LYS A 302 29.98 67.18 23.59
C LYS A 302 30.63 66.50 24.81
N THR A 303 30.67 65.17 24.89
CA THR A 303 31.08 64.44 26.10
C THR A 303 32.26 63.49 25.88
N GLU A 304 33.13 63.36 26.88
CA GLU A 304 34.29 62.46 26.93
C GLU A 304 33.91 60.96 26.84
N PRO A 305 34.82 60.08 26.34
CA PRO A 305 34.50 58.74 25.83
C PRO A 305 33.93 57.73 26.84
N SER A 306 34.12 57.91 28.14
CA SER A 306 33.63 56.94 29.15
C SER A 306 32.14 57.07 29.50
N ALA A 307 31.47 58.15 29.08
CA ALA A 307 30.03 58.36 29.31
C ALA A 307 29.16 57.86 28.15
N VAL A 308 29.77 57.35 27.08
CA VAL A 308 29.08 56.99 25.83
C VAL A 308 28.42 55.61 25.92
N ASP A 309 28.99 54.66 26.65
CA ASP A 309 28.44 53.31 26.79
C ASP A 309 27.05 53.29 27.45
N ALA A 310 26.83 54.14 28.46
CA ALA A 310 25.52 54.31 29.10
C ALA A 310 24.45 54.82 28.11
N THR A 311 24.84 55.59 27.09
CA THR A 311 23.90 56.11 26.08
C THR A 311 23.51 55.06 25.05
N ILE A 312 24.34 54.03 24.84
CA ILE A 312 24.06 52.91 23.93
C ILE A 312 23.06 51.95 24.57
N ASP A 313 23.20 51.70 25.87
CA ASP A 313 22.22 50.92 26.65
C ASP A 313 20.82 51.57 26.62
N ASP A 314 20.76 52.90 26.68
CA ASP A 314 19.51 53.65 26.55
C ASP A 314 18.87 53.49 25.16
N VAL A 315 19.65 53.58 24.08
CA VAL A 315 19.15 53.44 22.70
C VAL A 315 18.73 52.00 22.39
N THR A 316 19.48 51.00 22.86
CA THR A 316 19.12 49.58 22.71
C THR A 316 17.88 49.23 23.54
N ALA A 317 17.72 49.79 24.74
CA ALA A 317 16.50 49.67 25.54
C ALA A 317 15.28 50.32 24.84
N LEU A 318 15.46 51.46 24.17
CA LEU A 318 14.40 52.12 23.39
C LEU A 318 14.00 51.31 22.15
N LEU A 319 14.95 50.72 21.42
CA LEU A 319 14.68 49.80 20.31
C LEU A 319 13.95 48.53 20.79
N GLY A 320 14.35 48.00 21.95
CA GLY A 320 13.65 46.90 22.62
C GLY A 320 12.19 47.22 22.90
N ARG A 321 11.88 48.41 23.43
CA ARG A 321 10.50 48.88 23.68
C ARG A 321 9.66 48.99 22.39
N LEU A 322 10.25 49.37 21.26
CA LEU A 322 9.56 49.43 19.97
C LEU A 322 9.26 48.04 19.38
N SER A 323 10.14 47.05 19.60
CA SER A 323 9.96 45.68 19.10
C SER A 323 8.81 44.90 19.79
N LEU A 324 8.41 45.31 20.99
CA LEU A 324 7.39 44.65 21.83
C LEU A 324 5.93 44.94 21.43
N PHE A 325 5.69 45.77 20.40
CA PHE A 325 4.34 46.07 19.88
C PHE A 325 4.01 45.37 18.54
N THR A 326 4.72 44.29 18.20
CA THR A 326 4.46 43.47 17.00
C THR A 326 3.46 42.32 17.25
N LYS A 327 2.94 42.18 18.47
CA LYS A 327 2.12 41.03 18.90
C LYS A 327 0.81 41.42 19.57
N LYS A 328 -0.02 42.24 18.90
CA LYS A 328 -1.47 42.34 19.15
C LYS A 328 -2.09 43.09 17.98
N ASP A 329 -2.86 42.37 17.16
CA ASP A 329 -3.98 42.81 16.31
C ASP A 329 -4.24 41.71 15.26
N LYS A 330 -4.87 40.61 15.68
CA LYS A 330 -5.64 39.70 14.81
C LYS A 330 -6.73 38.99 15.63
N GLU A 331 -7.90 39.62 15.74
CA GLU A 331 -9.18 38.94 15.92
C GLU A 331 -10.20 39.57 14.95
N GLY A 332 -10.93 38.73 14.20
CA GLY A 332 -12.01 39.10 13.28
C GLY A 332 -11.78 38.66 11.82
N GLY A 333 -12.28 37.47 11.44
CA GLY A 333 -12.17 36.87 10.09
C GLY A 333 -13.23 37.38 9.08
N PRO A 334 -13.63 36.61 8.04
CA PRO A 334 -12.97 35.49 7.35
C PRO A 334 -12.75 35.80 5.85
N SER A 335 -11.66 35.32 5.24
CA SER A 335 -11.55 35.26 3.78
C SER A 335 -10.88 33.97 3.32
N LYS A 336 -11.45 33.43 2.23
CA LYS A 336 -11.13 32.18 1.55
C LYS A 336 -9.62 31.99 1.32
N PRO A 337 -9.07 30.77 1.40
CA PRO A 337 -7.70 30.53 0.96
C PRO A 337 -7.71 30.44 -0.57
N GLU A 338 -7.20 31.46 -1.23
CA GLU A 338 -6.63 31.29 -2.57
C GLU A 338 -5.35 30.48 -2.43
N ALA A 339 -5.22 29.47 -3.29
CA ALA A 339 -4.13 28.53 -3.31
C ALA A 339 -2.83 29.23 -3.68
N SER A 340 -1.99 29.54 -2.69
CA SER A 340 -0.58 29.79 -2.93
C SER A 340 0.16 28.45 -3.04
N SER A 341 0.91 28.31 -4.13
CA SER A 341 1.86 27.23 -4.42
C SER A 341 2.60 26.70 -3.17
N PRO A 342 2.86 25.39 -3.04
CA PRO A 342 3.58 24.83 -1.90
C PRO A 342 5.05 25.26 -1.79
N PHE A 343 5.59 25.97 -2.78
CA PHE A 343 7.02 26.29 -2.89
C PHE A 343 7.31 27.76 -2.53
N SER A 344 7.14 28.16 -1.27
CA SER A 344 7.82 29.36 -0.75
C SER A 344 7.87 29.36 0.77
N ARG A 345 8.66 28.46 1.34
CA ARG A 345 9.16 28.61 2.71
C ARG A 345 10.53 27.94 2.83
N ALA A 346 11.52 28.50 2.15
CA ALA A 346 12.92 28.26 2.47
C ALA A 346 13.24 29.05 3.74
N ALA A 347 12.89 28.47 4.90
CA ALA A 347 13.60 28.77 6.13
C ALA A 347 14.84 27.87 6.11
N GLU A 348 16.02 28.46 6.27
CA GLU A 348 17.32 27.78 6.29
C GLU A 348 17.28 26.58 7.25
N GLU A 349 17.21 25.37 6.68
CA GLU A 349 17.48 24.15 7.43
C GLU A 349 19.01 24.02 7.60
N PRO A 350 19.52 23.57 8.75
CA PRO A 350 20.93 23.24 8.88
C PRO A 350 21.28 22.17 7.84
N ASP A 351 22.43 22.30 7.16
CA ASP A 351 22.85 21.40 6.09
C ASP A 351 22.73 19.94 6.54
N ALA A 352 21.65 19.26 6.10
CA ALA A 352 21.27 17.92 6.53
C ALA A 352 22.28 16.82 6.15
N PHE A 353 23.39 17.22 5.53
CA PHE A 353 24.47 16.38 5.03
C PHE A 353 25.80 16.59 5.79
N GLU A 354 25.88 17.45 6.80
CA GLU A 354 27.09 17.58 7.62
C GLU A 354 27.27 16.35 8.53
N GLY A 355 28.25 15.50 8.20
CA GLY A 355 28.63 14.31 8.98
C GLY A 355 28.42 12.96 8.30
N LEU A 356 27.78 12.91 7.12
CA LEU A 356 27.66 11.69 6.29
C LEU A 356 28.92 11.49 5.44
N THR A 357 29.41 10.26 5.32
CA THR A 357 30.48 9.94 4.36
C THR A 357 29.99 10.16 2.92
N GLU A 358 30.90 10.42 1.97
CA GLU A 358 30.52 10.65 0.57
C GLU A 358 29.70 9.51 -0.03
N GLU A 359 29.96 8.27 0.38
CA GLU A 359 29.20 7.08 -0.03
C GLU A 359 27.77 7.10 0.51
N GLN A 360 27.57 7.50 1.77
CA GLN A 360 26.24 7.61 2.36
C GLN A 360 25.45 8.74 1.71
N LYS A 361 26.10 9.87 1.38
CA LYS A 361 25.47 10.95 0.62
C LYS A 361 25.01 10.46 -0.75
N LYS A 362 25.86 9.73 -1.49
CA LYS A 362 25.48 9.13 -2.78
C LYS A 362 24.28 8.19 -2.66
N GLN A 363 24.25 7.31 -1.67
CA GLN A 363 23.11 6.40 -1.44
C GLN A 363 21.81 7.16 -1.12
N VAL A 364 21.89 8.23 -0.32
CA VAL A 364 20.73 9.08 -0.05
C VAL A 364 20.28 9.78 -1.32
N PHE A 365 21.18 10.38 -2.10
CA PHE A 365 20.84 11.02 -3.38
C PHE A 365 20.22 10.03 -4.36
N GLU A 366 20.82 8.84 -4.55
CA GLU A 366 20.26 7.78 -5.40
C GLU A 366 18.87 7.34 -4.91
N SER A 367 18.66 7.21 -3.59
CA SER A 367 17.34 6.85 -3.06
C SER A 367 16.29 7.95 -3.26
N VAL A 368 16.68 9.22 -3.13
CA VAL A 368 15.81 10.37 -3.35
C VAL A 368 15.49 10.51 -4.83
N GLU A 369 16.48 10.35 -5.71
CA GLU A 369 16.29 10.36 -7.15
C GLU A 369 15.38 9.22 -7.61
N ALA A 370 15.55 8.02 -7.06
CA ALA A 370 14.65 6.89 -7.30
C ALA A 370 13.22 7.19 -6.83
N GLN A 371 13.04 7.78 -5.65
CA GLN A 371 11.72 8.19 -5.15
C GLN A 371 11.08 9.25 -6.05
N MET A 372 11.84 10.26 -6.48
CA MET A 372 11.35 11.29 -7.39
C MET A 372 10.96 10.69 -8.76
N ALA A 373 11.72 9.70 -9.26
CA ALA A 373 11.39 8.98 -10.48
C ALA A 373 10.10 8.14 -10.33
N GLU A 374 9.92 7.45 -9.20
CA GLU A 374 8.69 6.71 -8.89
C GLU A 374 7.46 7.64 -8.77
N ASP A 375 7.61 8.78 -8.13
CA ASP A 375 6.56 9.80 -8.00
C ASP A 375 6.19 10.44 -9.34
N MET A 376 7.18 10.61 -10.23
CA MET A 376 6.93 11.05 -11.61
C MET A 376 6.22 9.99 -12.45
N GLU A 377 6.55 8.71 -12.29
CA GLU A 377 5.89 7.61 -13.02
C GLU A 377 4.45 7.38 -12.53
N ASN A 378 4.21 7.49 -11.22
CA ASN A 378 2.91 7.26 -10.59
C ASN A 378 2.42 8.48 -9.78
N PRO A 379 2.05 9.58 -10.44
CA PRO A 379 1.62 10.79 -9.73
C PRO A 379 0.35 10.55 -8.92
N GLU A 380 0.26 11.23 -7.76
CA GLU A 380 -0.93 11.22 -6.94
C GLU A 380 -2.09 11.93 -7.65
N ASP A 381 -3.11 11.17 -8.04
CA ASP A 381 -4.28 11.69 -8.72
C ASP A 381 -5.53 11.46 -7.88
N ARG A 382 -6.03 12.56 -7.29
CA ARG A 382 -7.24 12.57 -6.46
C ARG A 382 -8.52 12.34 -7.26
N SER A 383 -8.52 12.51 -8.59
CA SER A 383 -9.70 12.28 -9.44
C SER A 383 -10.00 10.79 -9.61
N LYS A 384 -8.97 9.94 -9.55
CA LYS A 384 -9.11 8.49 -9.71
C LYS A 384 -9.88 7.83 -8.57
N PRO A 385 -10.65 6.76 -8.83
CA PRO A 385 -11.49 6.09 -7.84
C PRO A 385 -10.72 5.17 -6.87
N TYR A 386 -9.47 4.81 -7.20
CA TYR A 386 -8.57 4.00 -6.37
C TYR A 386 -7.50 4.88 -5.70
N LEU A 387 -6.75 4.29 -4.76
CA LEU A 387 -5.59 4.97 -4.16
C LEU A 387 -4.46 5.09 -5.19
N THR A 388 -3.89 6.28 -5.32
CA THR A 388 -2.72 6.60 -6.14
C THR A 388 -1.58 7.05 -5.23
N PRO A 389 -0.33 6.59 -5.41
CA PRO A 389 0.09 5.57 -6.38
C PRO A 389 -0.61 4.23 -6.16
N TRP A 390 -0.83 3.49 -7.25
CA TRP A 390 -1.60 2.25 -7.16
C TRP A 390 -0.80 1.20 -6.39
N LEU A 391 -1.40 0.66 -5.33
CA LEU A 391 -0.81 -0.41 -4.53
C LEU A 391 -1.76 -1.59 -4.46
N PRO A 392 -1.26 -2.84 -4.54
CA PRO A 392 -2.10 -4.02 -4.43
C PRO A 392 -2.73 -4.14 -3.04
N LYS A 393 -3.85 -4.87 -2.94
CA LYS A 393 -4.46 -5.16 -1.64
C LYS A 393 -3.49 -5.87 -0.69
N PRO A 394 -3.53 -5.58 0.61
CA PRO A 394 -2.57 -6.11 1.59
C PRO A 394 -2.45 -7.64 1.63
N PHE A 395 -3.55 -8.36 1.34
CA PHE A 395 -3.62 -9.82 1.42
C PHE A 395 -3.88 -10.48 0.07
N MET A 396 -3.67 -9.76 -1.04
CA MET A 396 -3.81 -10.32 -2.40
C MET A 396 -2.87 -11.50 -2.67
N PRO A 397 -1.58 -11.50 -2.25
CA PRO A 397 -0.64 -12.57 -2.58
C PRO A 397 -1.09 -13.97 -2.12
N ALA A 398 -1.80 -14.07 -0.98
CA ALA A 398 -2.29 -15.35 -0.47
C ALA A 398 -3.36 -16.01 -1.36
N PHE A 399 -3.95 -15.26 -2.30
CA PHE A 399 -4.97 -15.73 -3.24
C PHE A 399 -4.53 -15.60 -4.70
N ALA A 400 -3.32 -15.12 -4.95
CA ALA A 400 -2.82 -14.83 -6.28
C ALA A 400 -2.33 -16.12 -6.96
N PHE A 401 -3.25 -16.81 -7.62
CA PHE A 401 -2.93 -17.91 -8.52
C PHE A 401 -3.86 -17.85 -9.75
N ILE A 402 -3.31 -18.12 -10.92
CA ILE A 402 -4.04 -18.18 -12.18
C ILE A 402 -4.14 -19.65 -12.59
N PRO A 403 -5.33 -20.19 -12.85
CA PRO A 403 -5.47 -21.58 -13.22
C PRO A 403 -5.01 -21.83 -14.66
N ARG A 404 -4.48 -23.03 -14.93
CA ARG A 404 -3.89 -23.40 -16.24
C ARG A 404 -4.84 -23.40 -17.44
N TYR A 405 -6.15 -23.30 -17.21
CA TYR A 405 -7.16 -23.23 -18.28
C TYR A 405 -7.45 -21.78 -18.72
N LEU A 406 -6.88 -20.78 -18.04
CA LEU A 406 -6.94 -19.37 -18.40
C LEU A 406 -5.56 -18.86 -18.77
N GLU A 407 -5.47 -18.18 -19.89
CA GLU A 407 -4.31 -17.35 -20.24
C GLU A 407 -4.67 -15.89 -19.96
N VAL A 408 -3.84 -15.16 -19.23
CA VAL A 408 -4.19 -13.82 -18.75
C VAL A 408 -3.11 -12.81 -19.10
N ASN A 409 -3.51 -11.70 -19.72
CA ASN A 409 -2.67 -10.54 -19.93
C ASN A 409 -3.11 -9.39 -19.01
N GLN A 410 -2.29 -9.11 -17.99
CA GLN A 410 -2.58 -8.10 -16.97
C GLN A 410 -2.52 -6.67 -17.50
N ARG A 411 -1.72 -6.39 -18.53
CA ARG A 411 -1.55 -5.02 -19.07
C ARG A 411 -2.85 -4.46 -19.65
N ILE A 412 -3.57 -5.28 -20.41
CA ILE A 412 -4.83 -4.90 -21.07
C ILE A 412 -6.07 -5.38 -20.29
N CYS A 413 -5.88 -6.05 -19.15
CA CYS A 413 -6.94 -6.66 -18.36
C CYS A 413 -7.83 -7.62 -19.19
N ALA A 414 -7.20 -8.42 -20.05
CA ALA A 414 -7.86 -9.42 -20.90
C ALA A 414 -7.38 -10.84 -20.60
N ALA A 415 -8.24 -11.81 -20.81
CA ALA A 415 -7.92 -13.22 -20.63
C ALA A 415 -8.64 -14.08 -21.67
N VAL A 416 -7.99 -15.17 -22.08
CA VAL A 416 -8.52 -16.16 -23.01
C VAL A 416 -8.86 -17.44 -22.24
N TYR A 417 -10.07 -17.92 -22.44
CA TYR A 417 -10.52 -19.19 -21.90
C TYR A 417 -10.06 -20.32 -22.80
N LEU A 418 -8.90 -20.92 -22.51
CA LEU A 418 -8.27 -21.89 -23.39
C LEU A 418 -9.07 -23.19 -23.53
N ARG A 419 -9.56 -23.70 -22.39
CA ARG A 419 -10.24 -25.01 -22.33
C ARG A 419 -11.09 -25.14 -21.07
N HIS A 420 -11.85 -26.22 -21.00
CA HIS A 420 -12.50 -26.62 -19.75
C HIS A 420 -11.50 -27.19 -18.74
N PRO A 421 -11.69 -26.97 -17.44
CA PRO A 421 -10.80 -27.52 -16.42
C PRO A 421 -10.86 -29.05 -16.44
N VAL A 422 -9.70 -29.69 -16.43
CA VAL A 422 -9.55 -31.15 -16.45
C VAL A 422 -8.77 -31.68 -15.25
N ALA A 423 -9.00 -32.93 -14.86
CA ALA A 423 -8.13 -33.64 -13.93
C ALA A 423 -6.92 -34.25 -14.67
N ARG A 424 -5.75 -34.12 -14.07
CA ARG A 424 -4.48 -34.74 -14.50
C ARG A 424 -3.96 -35.66 -13.41
N LYS A 425 -2.98 -36.49 -13.73
CA LYS A 425 -2.26 -37.27 -12.72
C LYS A 425 -1.69 -36.32 -11.65
N GLY A 426 -2.03 -36.56 -10.38
CA GLY A 426 -1.56 -35.74 -9.25
C GLY A 426 -2.26 -34.38 -9.02
N MET A 427 -3.01 -33.83 -9.97
CA MET A 427 -3.59 -32.48 -9.84
C MET A 427 -4.96 -32.33 -10.52
N GLY A 428 -5.86 -31.59 -9.87
CA GLY A 428 -7.09 -31.10 -10.48
C GLY A 428 -7.00 -29.61 -10.80
N GLU A 429 -7.43 -29.18 -12.00
CA GLU A 429 -7.36 -27.77 -12.40
C GLU A 429 -8.41 -26.85 -11.74
N VAL A 430 -9.51 -27.40 -11.20
CA VAL A 430 -10.51 -26.63 -10.44
C VAL A 430 -9.93 -26.18 -9.11
N PRO A 431 -9.81 -24.86 -8.85
CA PRO A 431 -9.19 -24.40 -7.61
C PRO A 431 -10.16 -24.51 -6.44
N THR A 432 -9.79 -25.31 -5.44
CA THR A 432 -10.62 -25.63 -4.28
C THR A 432 -9.74 -25.82 -3.04
N PRO A 433 -10.11 -25.23 -1.88
CA PRO A 433 -9.32 -25.34 -0.66
C PRO A 433 -9.60 -26.62 0.14
N PHE A 434 -10.38 -27.57 -0.42
CA PHE A 434 -10.85 -28.76 0.28
C PHE A 434 -10.11 -30.02 -0.19
N GLY A 435 -9.82 -30.92 0.75
CA GLY A 435 -9.24 -32.23 0.47
C GLY A 435 -10.17 -33.14 -0.34
N ARG A 436 -9.61 -34.23 -0.86
CA ARG A 436 -10.31 -35.20 -1.72
C ARG A 436 -11.59 -35.72 -1.07
N LEU A 437 -11.51 -36.13 0.20
CA LEU A 437 -12.61 -36.74 0.94
C LEU A 437 -13.83 -35.80 1.05
N VAL A 438 -13.61 -34.51 1.28
CA VAL A 438 -14.70 -33.54 1.38
C VAL A 438 -15.41 -33.37 0.03
N ASN A 439 -14.67 -33.33 -1.08
CA ASN A 439 -15.27 -33.18 -2.40
C ASN A 439 -15.97 -34.48 -2.86
N GLU A 440 -15.48 -35.64 -2.45
CA GLU A 440 -16.14 -36.94 -2.68
C GLU A 440 -17.49 -37.03 -1.94
N LEU A 441 -17.54 -36.64 -0.66
CA LEU A 441 -18.79 -36.57 0.09
C LEU A 441 -19.77 -35.55 -0.52
N ALA A 442 -19.28 -34.42 -1.01
CA ALA A 442 -20.10 -33.45 -1.72
C ALA A 442 -20.63 -34.01 -3.05
N PHE A 443 -19.83 -34.78 -3.79
CA PHE A 443 -20.25 -35.44 -5.03
C PHE A 443 -21.39 -36.42 -4.75
N ASN A 444 -21.24 -37.25 -3.73
CA ASN A 444 -22.27 -38.20 -3.29
C ASN A 444 -23.58 -37.50 -2.89
N TRP A 445 -23.51 -36.31 -2.28
CA TRP A 445 -24.72 -35.52 -2.04
C TRP A 445 -25.45 -35.17 -3.34
N TYR A 446 -24.75 -34.62 -4.34
CA TYR A 446 -25.39 -34.15 -5.56
C TYR A 446 -25.83 -35.24 -6.53
N LEU A 447 -25.30 -36.45 -6.41
CA LEU A 447 -25.78 -37.60 -7.19
C LEU A 447 -27.28 -37.87 -6.98
N ARG A 448 -27.75 -37.76 -5.72
CA ARG A 448 -29.12 -38.10 -5.31
C ARG A 448 -29.88 -36.95 -4.64
N ARG A 449 -29.22 -35.80 -4.40
CA ARG A 449 -29.76 -34.62 -3.69
C ARG A 449 -30.13 -34.91 -2.22
N GLY A 450 -29.48 -35.89 -1.60
CA GLY A 450 -29.75 -36.36 -0.24
C GLY A 450 -28.82 -37.48 0.17
#